data_AF-Q9EQ02-F1
#
_entry.id   AF-Q9EQ02-F1
#
_cell.length_a   1.000
_cell.length_b   1.000
_cell.length_c   1.000
_cell.angle_alpha   90.00
_cell.angle_beta   90.00
_cell.angle_gamma   90.00
#
_symmetry.space_group_name_H-M   'P 1'
#
loop_
_entity.id
_entity.type
_entity.pdbx_description
1 polymer ?
#
loop_
_entity_poly.entity_id
_entity_poly.type
_entity_poly.pdbx_seq_one_letter_code
_entity_poly.pdbx_strand_id
1 'polypeptide(L)' 'MQQDGLSSVNQLGGLFVNGRPLPLDTRQQIVQLAIRGMRPCDISRSLKV' A
#
# COMPACT_ATOMS: atom_id res chain seq x y z
N MET A 1 -11.12 -12.40 -19.83
CA MET A 1 -11.89 -12.07 -18.62
C MET A 1 -10.90 -11.59 -17.57
N GLN A 2 -10.88 -10.29 -17.29
CA GLN A 2 -10.11 -9.73 -16.19
C GLN A 2 -10.72 -10.32 -14.92
N GLN A 3 -10.03 -11.25 -14.26
CA GLN A 3 -10.39 -11.57 -12.89
C GLN A 3 -9.99 -10.34 -12.06
N ASP A 4 -10.98 -9.48 -11.79
CA ASP A 4 -11.00 -8.59 -10.63
C ASP A 4 -10.76 -9.46 -9.40
N GLY A 5 -9.49 -9.74 -9.12
CA GLY A 5 -9.07 -10.51 -7.96
C GLY A 5 -9.59 -9.81 -6.74
N LEU A 6 -10.44 -10.48 -5.96
CA LEU A 6 -11.16 -9.91 -4.82
C LEU A 6 -10.24 -9.01 -4.01
N SER A 7 -10.52 -7.70 -4.03
CA SER A 7 -9.85 -6.76 -3.18
C SER A 7 -10.12 -7.17 -1.73
N SER A 8 -9.05 -7.40 -0.98
CA SER A 8 -9.09 -7.74 0.42
C SER A 8 -8.67 -6.53 1.24
N VAL A 9 -9.09 -6.50 2.51
CA VAL A 9 -8.74 -5.42 3.45
C VAL A 9 -7.75 -5.98 4.48
N ASN A 10 -6.62 -5.31 4.66
CA ASN A 10 -5.64 -5.69 5.68
C ASN A 10 -6.05 -5.18 7.09
N GLN A 11 -5.25 -5.49 8.11
CA GLN A 11 -5.52 -5.10 9.50
C GLN A 11 -5.48 -3.60 9.75
N LEU A 12 -4.83 -2.83 8.87
CA LEU A 12 -4.79 -1.36 8.92
C LEU A 12 -5.96 -0.72 8.16
N GLY A 13 -6.82 -1.52 7.53
CA GLY A 13 -7.95 -1.06 6.72
C GLY A 13 -7.57 -0.64 5.31
N GLY A 14 -6.40 -1.04 4.80
CA GLY A 14 -5.95 -0.78 3.44
C GLY A 14 -6.35 -1.91 2.47
N LEU A 15 -6.65 -1.52 1.24
CA LEU A 15 -7.03 -2.44 0.17
C LEU A 15 -5.80 -3.06 -0.48
N PHE A 16 -5.87 -4.35 -0.77
CA PHE A 16 -4.81 -5.08 -1.48
C PHE A 16 -5.38 -6.23 -2.30
N VAL A 17 -4.57 -6.74 -3.24
CA VAL A 17 -4.90 -7.93 -4.02
C VAL A 17 -3.82 -8.97 -3.76
N ASN A 18 -4.21 -10.11 -3.19
CA ASN A 18 -3.29 -11.20 -2.89
C ASN A 18 -2.54 -11.67 -4.15
N GLY A 19 -1.23 -11.86 -4.01
CA GLY A 19 -0.36 -12.31 -5.11
C GLY A 19 -0.09 -11.26 -6.18
N ARG A 20 -0.49 -9.99 -5.98
CA ARG A 20 -0.18 -8.89 -6.88
C ARG A 20 0.66 -7.82 -6.20
N PRO A 21 1.53 -7.11 -6.95
CA PRO A 21 2.27 -5.98 -6.41
C PRO A 21 1.34 -4.84 -6.01
N LEU A 22 1.78 -4.00 -5.07
CA LEU A 22 1.09 -2.75 -4.75
C LEU A 22 1.02 -1.84 -5.99
N PRO A 23 -0.06 -1.04 -6.13
CA PRO A 23 -0.16 -0.04 -7.19
C PRO A 23 1.07 0.87 -7.24
N LEU A 24 1.43 1.31 -8.45
CA LEU A 24 2.59 2.18 -8.66
C LEU A 24 2.50 3.45 -7.81
N ASP A 25 1.32 4.07 -7.73
CA ASP A 25 1.08 5.28 -6.95
C ASP A 25 1.38 5.07 -5.46
N THR A 26 0.91 3.96 -4.87
CA THR A 26 1.20 3.60 -3.47
C THR A 26 2.70 3.42 -3.25
N ARG A 27 3.40 2.75 -4.17
CA ARG A 27 4.85 2.57 -4.09
C ARG A 27 5.60 3.90 -4.17
N GLN A 28 5.18 4.80 -5.07
CA GLN A 28 5.74 6.14 -5.17
C GLN A 28 5.51 6.96 -3.91
N GLN A 29 4.32 6.88 -3.30
CA GLN A 29 4.03 7.54 -2.03
C GLN A 29 4.91 7.03 -0.88
N ILE A 30 5.16 5.72 -0.78
CA ILE A 30 6.10 5.15 0.20
C ILE A 30 7.47 5.82 0.07
N VAL A 31 8.02 5.89 -1.15
CA VAL A 31 9.33 6.50 -1.39
C VAL A 31 9.32 8.00 -1.08
N GLN A 32 8.29 8.73 -1.51
CA GLN A 32 8.18 10.17 -1.24
C GLN A 32 8.14 10.48 0.26
N LEU A 33 7.39 9.70 1.06
CA LEU A 33 7.32 9.89 2.51
C LEU A 33 8.63 9.52 3.20
N ALA A 34 9.31 8.47 2.74
CA ALA A 34 10.63 8.09 3.25
C ALA A 34 11.68 9.17 2.98
N ILE A 35 11.70 9.75 1.76
CA ILE A 35 12.59 10.88 1.41
C ILE A 35 12.33 12.09 2.30
N ARG A 36 11.08 12.31 2.75
CA ARG A 36 10.71 13.37 3.69
C ARG A 36 11.12 13.06 5.15
N GLY A 37 11.82 11.96 5.41
CA GLY A 37 12.29 11.57 6.73
C GLY A 37 11.22 10.91 7.61
N MET A 38 10.07 10.53 7.05
CA MET A 38 9.05 9.82 7.81
C MET A 38 9.54 8.41 8.18
N ARG A 39 9.32 8.00 9.43
CA ARG A 39 9.70 6.65 9.87
C ARG A 39 8.90 5.59 9.12
N PRO A 40 9.49 4.43 8.77
CA PRO A 40 8.79 3.37 8.03
C PRO A 40 7.48 2.90 8.70
N CYS A 41 7.44 2.83 10.03
CA CYS A 41 6.23 2.43 10.75
C CYS A 41 5.11 3.47 10.65
N ASP A 42 5.45 4.76 10.58
CA ASP A 42 4.47 5.83 10.40
C ASP A 42 3.96 5.82 8.94
N ILE A 43 4.82 5.55 7.96
CA ILE A 43 4.42 5.35 6.55
C ILE A 43 3.42 4.19 6.40
N SER A 44 3.72 3.03 6.99
CA SER A 44 2.81 1.87 6.95
C SER A 44 1.45 2.20 7.53
N ARG A 45 1.39 2.89 8.68
CA ARG A 45 0.11 3.32 9.28
C ARG A 45 -0.62 4.37 8.44
N SER A 46 0.09 5.36 7.89
CA SER A 46 -0.52 6.43 7.10
C SER A 46 -1.09 5.93 5.77
N LEU A 47 -0.38 5.04 5.09
CA LEU A 47 -0.80 4.48 3.80
C LEU A 47 -1.64 3.21 3.94
N LYS A 48 -1.77 2.68 5.17
CA LYS A 48 -2.47 1.44 5.51
C LYS A 48 -1.93 0.24 4.71
N VAL A 49 -0.61 0.15 4.55
CA VAL A 49 0.07 -0.97 3.87
C VAL A 49 0.64 -1.98 4.85
#